data_AF-A0A448USG4-F1
#
_entry.id   AF-A0A448USG4-F1
#
_cell.length_a   1.000
_cell.length_b   1.000
_cell.length_c   1.000
_cell.angle_alpha   90.00
_cell.angle_beta   90.00
_cell.angle_gamma   90.00
#
_symmetry.space_group_name_H-M   'P 1'
#
loop_
_entity.id
_entity.type
_entity.pdbx_description
1 polymer ?
#
loop_
_entity_poly.entity_id
_entity_poly.type
_entity_poly.pdbx_seq_one_letter_code
_entity_poly.pdbx_strand_id
1 'polypeptide(L)'
;MTPPRTVQHARKPGEVLDNSFITPGRFSELDGLRGIAALAVVAYHFGYPAVQNYPRIAPEPYSIPLGELGVQLFFIISGYVILLSAIKSGSALKFGISRFARLYPTYWLALAVAAAVYFLYGNPGRDITVAQTLVNATMMQRFMLVDNVDQVYWTLAIELQFYLLMGLYLAVRRGKIYRREITIGIFCWTTLGLLICCVFHPEASLTGASKMLVWGVVAEHAALFSLGMVFFMYSHDRRFTWLMPYCAAAASINAFLMHDSAHGVGVAIICAVFFAVIYVRHVPFLARGPLHALGTISYPCIWGTRCLAIC
;
A
#
# COMPACT_ATOMS: atom_id res chain seq x y z
N MET A 1 9.62 1.03 39.57
CA MET A 1 8.17 1.34 39.48
C MET A 1 7.70 1.10 38.06
N THR A 2 7.09 -0.05 37.82
CA THR A 2 6.34 -0.34 36.59
C THR A 2 5.12 0.56 36.56
N PRO A 3 4.80 1.28 35.45
CA PRO A 3 3.57 2.03 35.38
C PRO A 3 2.38 1.05 35.48
N PRO A 4 1.26 1.46 36.09
CA PRO A 4 0.13 0.57 36.31
C PRO A 4 -0.43 0.12 34.96
N ARG A 5 -0.59 -1.20 34.80
CA ARG A 5 -1.34 -1.79 33.69
C ARG A 5 -2.77 -1.24 33.74
N THR A 6 -3.07 -0.25 32.89
CA THR A 6 -4.45 0.14 32.64
C THR A 6 -5.18 -1.06 32.06
N VAL A 7 -6.06 -1.63 32.89
CA VAL A 7 -7.03 -2.66 32.51
C VAL A 7 -7.75 -2.18 31.24
N GLN A 8 -7.53 -2.88 30.13
CA GLN A 8 -8.25 -2.63 28.88
C GLN A 8 -9.72 -3.00 29.11
N HIS A 9 -10.52 -2.02 29.54
CA HIS A 9 -11.97 -2.12 29.51
C HIS A 9 -12.41 -2.55 28.12
N ALA A 10 -13.42 -3.42 28.04
CA ALA A 10 -13.97 -3.86 26.77
C ALA A 10 -14.50 -2.65 25.98
N ARG A 11 -13.68 -2.17 25.05
CA ARG A 11 -13.92 -1.03 24.17
C ARG A 11 -15.17 -1.25 23.32
N LYS A 12 -16.10 -0.28 23.36
CA LYS A 12 -17.45 -0.38 22.77
C LYS A 12 -17.40 -0.08 21.26
N PRO A 13 -18.34 -0.61 20.45
CA PRO A 13 -18.35 -0.41 18.99
C PRO A 13 -18.39 1.07 18.53
N GLY A 14 -18.94 1.98 19.33
CA GLY A 14 -19.03 3.42 19.03
C GLY A 14 -17.81 4.26 19.41
N GLU A 15 -16.71 3.64 19.83
CA GLU A 15 -15.52 4.34 20.31
C GLU A 15 -14.76 5.06 19.19
N VAL A 16 -14.28 6.26 19.53
CA VAL A 16 -13.42 7.06 18.67
C VAL A 16 -12.00 6.50 18.79
N LEU A 17 -11.38 6.17 17.66
CA LEU A 17 -9.97 5.83 17.58
C LEU A 17 -9.18 7.15 17.67
N ASP A 18 -8.50 7.36 18.78
CA ASP A 18 -7.68 8.53 19.06
C ASP A 18 -6.21 8.15 19.36
N ASN A 19 -5.40 9.14 19.71
CA ASN A 19 -3.98 8.91 20.00
C ASN A 19 -3.72 7.97 21.19
N SER A 20 -4.69 7.76 22.09
CA SER A 20 -4.55 6.79 23.19
C SER A 20 -4.50 5.34 22.69
N PHE A 21 -4.90 5.12 21.44
CA PHE A 21 -4.89 3.83 20.79
C PHE A 21 -3.52 3.42 20.28
N ILE A 22 -2.57 4.35 20.14
CA ILE A 22 -1.27 4.12 19.48
C ILE A 22 -0.21 3.70 20.51
N THR A 23 0.44 2.55 20.27
CA THR A 23 1.62 2.12 21.08
C THR A 23 2.94 2.39 20.35
N PRO A 24 3.89 3.11 20.96
CA PRO A 24 5.20 3.34 20.37
C PRO A 24 6.03 2.04 20.36
N GLY A 25 6.62 1.69 19.21
CA GLY A 25 7.59 0.58 19.09
C GLY A 25 7.45 -0.36 17.89
N ARG A 26 6.38 -0.27 17.10
CA ARG A 26 6.12 -1.19 15.95
C ARG A 26 6.62 -0.70 14.59
N PHE A 27 7.19 0.50 14.53
CA PHE A 27 7.59 1.13 13.27
C PHE A 27 8.79 0.41 12.65
N SER A 28 9.72 -0.05 13.49
CA SER A 28 10.95 -0.68 13.03
C SER A 28 10.71 -2.00 12.30
N GLU A 29 9.80 -2.86 12.76
CA GLU A 29 9.50 -4.11 12.04
C GLU A 29 8.80 -3.87 10.70
N LEU A 30 7.90 -2.89 10.64
CA LEU A 30 7.23 -2.50 9.40
C LEU A 30 8.21 -1.91 8.38
N ASP A 31 9.16 -1.09 8.84
CA ASP A 31 10.21 -0.56 7.98
C ASP A 31 11.14 -1.68 7.50
N GLY A 32 11.48 -2.66 8.34
CA GLY A 32 12.21 -3.86 7.92
C GLY A 32 11.47 -4.67 6.83
N LEU A 33 10.15 -4.85 6.97
CA LEU A 33 9.31 -5.49 5.94
C LEU A 33 9.29 -4.71 4.63
N ARG A 34 9.25 -3.37 4.70
CA ARG A 34 9.38 -2.50 3.51
C ARG A 34 10.72 -2.68 2.82
N GLY A 35 11.81 -2.80 3.59
CA GLY A 35 13.14 -3.07 3.05
C GLY A 35 13.19 -4.38 2.26
N ILE A 36 12.60 -5.45 2.81
CA ILE A 36 12.48 -6.73 2.10
C ILE A 36 11.65 -6.60 0.82
N ALA A 37 10.50 -5.92 0.91
CA ALA A 37 9.63 -5.67 -0.24
C ALA A 37 10.36 -4.88 -1.35
N ALA A 38 11.10 -3.83 -0.98
CA ALA A 38 11.89 -3.02 -1.91
C ALA A 38 12.96 -3.86 -2.62
N LEU A 39 13.69 -4.70 -1.88
CA LEU A 39 14.70 -5.59 -2.46
C LEU A 39 14.08 -6.58 -3.45
N ALA A 40 12.91 -7.15 -3.13
CA ALA A 40 12.20 -8.05 -4.03
C ALA A 40 11.78 -7.36 -5.33
N VAL A 41 11.28 -6.12 -5.24
CA VAL A 41 10.89 -5.30 -6.41
C VAL A 41 12.11 -4.95 -7.27
N VAL A 42 13.22 -4.54 -6.65
CA VAL A 42 14.48 -4.23 -7.33
C VAL A 42 15.02 -5.47 -8.04
N ALA A 43 15.12 -6.60 -7.33
CA ALA A 43 15.58 -7.86 -7.92
C ALA A 43 14.73 -8.28 -9.13
N TYR A 44 13.42 -8.08 -9.07
CA TYR A 44 12.53 -8.33 -10.21
C TYR A 44 12.85 -7.43 -11.41
N HIS A 45 12.97 -6.11 -11.21
CA HIS A 45 13.24 -5.18 -12.31
C HIS A 45 14.62 -5.36 -12.94
N PHE A 46 15.64 -5.76 -12.17
CA PHE A 46 16.97 -6.06 -12.72
C PHE A 46 17.05 -7.45 -13.34
N GLY A 47 16.33 -8.44 -12.80
CA GLY A 47 16.30 -9.81 -13.31
C GLY A 47 15.45 -9.98 -14.58
N TYR A 48 14.36 -9.23 -14.70
CA TYR A 48 13.39 -9.37 -15.79
C TYR A 48 14.01 -9.13 -17.19
N PRO A 49 14.80 -8.06 -17.44
CA PRO A 49 15.48 -7.88 -18.72
C PRO A 49 16.49 -8.99 -19.02
N ALA A 50 17.15 -9.56 -18.01
CA ALA A 50 18.11 -10.65 -18.21
C ALA A 50 17.40 -11.94 -18.65
N VAL A 51 16.22 -12.23 -18.10
CA VAL A 51 15.38 -13.38 -18.51
C VAL A 51 14.84 -13.17 -19.93
N GLN A 52 14.34 -11.97 -20.26
CA GLN A 52 13.81 -11.67 -21.60
C GLN A 52 14.89 -11.74 -22.69
N ASN A 53 16.08 -11.19 -22.42
CA ASN A 53 17.14 -11.11 -23.43
C ASN A 53 18.00 -12.39 -23.51
N TYR A 54 18.06 -13.21 -22.45
CA TYR A 54 18.90 -14.41 -22.39
C TYR A 54 18.16 -15.65 -21.82
N PRO A 55 17.08 -16.12 -22.48
CA PRO A 55 16.21 -17.18 -21.95
C PRO A 55 16.90 -18.55 -21.78
N ARG A 56 18.06 -18.78 -22.40
CA ARG A 56 18.83 -20.03 -22.29
C ARG A 56 19.71 -20.12 -21.03
N ILE A 57 20.00 -18.98 -20.38
CA ILE A 57 20.93 -18.89 -19.24
C ILE A 57 20.15 -18.71 -17.93
N ALA A 58 18.95 -18.13 -18.00
CA ALA A 58 18.02 -18.00 -16.88
C ALA A 58 16.74 -18.79 -17.20
N PRO A 59 16.72 -20.13 -17.02
CA PRO A 59 15.51 -20.91 -17.22
C PRO A 59 14.43 -20.38 -16.31
N GLU A 60 13.23 -20.02 -16.78
CA GLU A 60 12.17 -19.39 -15.99
C GLU A 60 11.95 -20.06 -14.62
N PRO A 61 12.52 -19.56 -13.50
CA PRO A 61 12.22 -20.08 -12.18
C PRO A 61 11.30 -19.11 -11.42
N TYR A 62 10.85 -18.03 -12.08
CA TYR A 62 10.01 -16.98 -11.51
C TYR A 62 8.54 -17.30 -11.75
N SER A 63 8.12 -18.54 -11.46
CA SER A 63 6.69 -18.92 -11.47
C SER A 63 5.86 -18.13 -10.45
N ILE A 64 6.52 -17.38 -9.56
CA ILE A 64 5.93 -16.28 -8.82
C ILE A 64 6.84 -15.06 -8.99
N PRO A 65 6.38 -13.99 -9.65
CA PRO A 65 7.13 -12.74 -9.75
C PRO A 65 7.22 -12.12 -8.34
N LEU A 66 8.29 -12.46 -7.62
CA LEU A 66 8.58 -11.99 -6.25
C LEU A 66 8.47 -10.46 -6.11
N GLY A 67 8.69 -9.71 -7.20
CA GLY A 67 8.46 -8.27 -7.25
C GLY A 67 7.00 -7.88 -7.05
N GLU A 68 6.06 -8.55 -7.71
CA GLU A 68 4.62 -8.27 -7.57
C GLU A 68 4.13 -8.57 -6.16
N LEU A 69 4.61 -9.67 -5.59
CA LEU A 69 4.42 -10.01 -4.18
C LEU A 69 4.96 -8.91 -3.24
N GLY A 70 6.13 -8.33 -3.54
CA GLY A 70 6.67 -7.18 -2.83
C GLY A 70 5.73 -5.97 -2.86
N VAL A 71 5.11 -5.68 -4.02
CA VAL A 71 4.13 -4.58 -4.16
C VAL A 71 2.87 -4.84 -3.31
N GLN A 72 2.36 -6.06 -3.29
CA GLN A 72 1.21 -6.41 -2.45
C GLN A 72 1.51 -6.22 -0.95
N LEU A 73 2.73 -6.58 -0.52
CA LEU A 73 3.19 -6.32 0.84
C LEU A 73 3.25 -4.82 1.15
N PHE A 74 3.68 -3.98 0.21
CA PHE A 74 3.60 -2.52 0.35
C PHE A 74 2.16 -2.03 0.57
N PHE A 75 1.18 -2.55 -0.17
CA PHE A 75 -0.23 -2.15 0.02
C PHE A 75 -0.78 -2.52 1.41
N ILE A 76 -0.43 -3.70 1.94
CA ILE A 76 -0.81 -4.07 3.31
C ILE A 76 -0.17 -3.12 4.33
N ILE A 77 1.12 -2.82 4.17
CA ILE A 77 1.85 -1.89 5.06
C ILE A 77 1.27 -0.47 4.96
N SER A 78 0.94 0.01 3.76
CA SER A 78 0.33 1.32 3.56
C SER A 78 -1.06 1.38 4.21
N GLY A 79 -1.89 0.33 4.10
CA GLY A 79 -3.15 0.21 4.84
C GLY A 79 -2.98 0.42 6.35
N TYR A 80 -1.97 -0.24 6.94
CA TYR A 80 -1.64 -0.11 8.36
C TYR A 80 -1.23 1.33 8.72
N VAL A 81 -0.25 1.89 7.99
CA VAL A 81 0.35 3.20 8.32
C VAL A 81 -0.60 4.36 8.01
N ILE A 82 -1.49 4.21 7.03
CA ILE A 82 -2.46 5.24 6.68
C ILE A 82 -3.47 5.43 7.79
N LEU A 83 -4.07 4.35 8.29
CA LEU A 83 -5.02 4.44 9.40
C LEU A 83 -4.34 4.99 10.67
N LEU A 84 -3.12 4.53 10.95
CA LEU A 84 -2.31 5.05 12.05
C LEU A 84 -2.10 6.58 11.94
N SER A 85 -1.59 7.08 10.82
CA SER A 85 -1.33 8.52 10.72
C SER A 85 -2.62 9.34 10.56
N ALA A 86 -3.72 8.75 10.09
CA ALA A 86 -5.04 9.39 10.08
C ALA A 86 -5.54 9.64 11.50
N ILE A 87 -5.44 8.63 12.39
CA ILE A 87 -5.73 8.76 13.82
C ILE A 87 -4.82 9.82 14.46
N LYS A 88 -3.53 9.78 14.13
CA LYS A 88 -2.52 10.67 14.69
C LYS A 88 -2.70 12.13 14.30
N SER A 89 -3.07 12.38 13.04
CA SER A 89 -3.26 13.73 12.51
C SER A 89 -4.50 14.41 13.08
N GLY A 90 -5.58 13.65 13.28
CA GLY A 90 -6.86 14.16 13.80
C GLY A 90 -7.50 15.28 12.96
N SER A 91 -7.03 15.49 11.72
CA SER A 91 -7.45 16.55 10.82
C SER A 91 -7.09 16.18 9.38
N ALA A 92 -8.04 16.37 8.46
CA ALA A 92 -7.85 16.10 7.04
C ALA A 92 -6.72 16.95 6.43
N LEU A 93 -6.62 18.23 6.83
CA LEU A 93 -5.59 19.14 6.32
C LEU A 93 -4.20 18.72 6.77
N LYS A 94 -4.02 18.44 8.07
CA LYS A 94 -2.73 17.97 8.62
C LYS A 94 -2.30 16.65 7.99
N PHE A 95 -3.26 15.73 7.81
CA PHE A 95 -3.03 14.46 7.14
C PHE A 95 -2.58 14.68 5.68
N GLY A 96 -3.33 15.48 4.91
CA GLY A 96 -3.02 15.78 3.51
C GLY A 96 -1.65 16.42 3.31
N ILE A 97 -1.31 17.43 4.11
CA ILE A 97 0.00 18.11 4.03
C ILE A 97 1.15 17.14 4.35
N SER A 98 1.01 16.31 5.39
CA SER A 98 2.03 15.34 5.77
C SER A 98 2.28 14.31 4.66
N ARG A 99 1.24 13.89 3.93
CA ARG A 99 1.37 12.95 2.82
C ARG A 99 1.90 13.61 1.55
N PHE A 100 1.45 14.82 1.25
CA PHE A 100 1.96 15.60 0.13
C PHE A 100 3.47 15.82 0.25
N ALA A 101 3.94 16.30 1.41
CA ALA A 101 5.36 16.53 1.67
C ALA A 101 6.21 15.24 1.65
N ARG A 102 5.58 14.07 1.85
CA ARG A 102 6.26 12.77 1.77
C ARG A 102 6.36 12.24 0.35
N LEU A 103 5.32 12.37 -0.46
CA LEU A 103 5.25 11.67 -1.76
C LEU A 103 5.77 12.52 -2.92
N TYR A 104 5.33 13.78 -2.98
CA TYR A 104 5.52 14.61 -4.16
C TYR A 104 6.99 14.98 -4.43
N PRO A 105 7.83 15.34 -3.44
CA PRO A 105 9.22 15.71 -3.72
C PRO A 105 10.03 14.59 -4.38
N THR A 106 9.92 13.37 -3.86
CA THR A 106 10.60 12.19 -4.42
C THR A 106 10.00 11.77 -5.76
N TYR A 107 8.68 11.86 -5.90
CA TYR A 107 8.01 11.53 -7.14
C TYR A 107 8.36 12.49 -8.27
N TRP A 108 8.34 13.80 -8.02
CA TRP A 108 8.72 14.80 -9.02
C TRP A 108 10.18 14.69 -9.43
N LEU A 109 11.08 14.38 -8.49
CA LEU A 109 12.47 14.11 -8.83
C LEU A 109 12.59 12.88 -9.75
N ALA A 110 11.94 11.77 -9.39
CA ALA A 110 11.94 10.56 -10.21
C ALA A 110 11.32 10.80 -11.60
N LEU A 111 10.20 11.53 -11.67
CA LEU A 111 9.53 11.89 -12.91
C LEU A 111 10.40 12.80 -13.78
N ALA A 112 11.07 13.78 -13.19
CA ALA A 112 11.97 14.67 -13.92
C ALA A 112 13.16 13.91 -14.51
N VAL A 113 13.75 12.99 -13.74
CA VAL A 113 14.84 12.13 -14.22
C VAL A 113 14.34 11.20 -15.34
N ALA A 114 13.21 10.52 -15.15
CA ALA A 114 12.63 9.64 -16.17
C ALA A 114 12.31 10.42 -17.45
N ALA A 115 11.63 11.56 -17.33
CA ALA A 115 11.31 12.42 -18.46
C ALA A 115 12.57 12.90 -19.19
N ALA A 116 13.61 13.32 -18.47
CA ALA A 116 14.87 13.74 -19.07
C ALA A 116 15.53 12.60 -19.86
N VAL A 117 15.57 11.38 -19.31
CA VAL A 117 16.12 10.21 -20.01
C VAL A 117 15.33 9.93 -21.29
N TYR A 118 14.00 9.93 -21.22
CA TYR A 118 13.15 9.68 -22.38
C TYR A 118 13.25 10.77 -23.44
N PHE A 119 13.30 12.06 -23.08
CA PHE A 119 13.41 13.15 -24.04
C PHE A 119 14.80 13.28 -24.67
N LEU A 120 15.87 12.90 -23.95
CA LEU A 120 17.25 13.01 -24.45
C LEU A 120 17.68 11.81 -25.29
N TYR A 121 17.32 10.59 -24.87
CA TYR A 121 17.80 9.36 -25.48
C TYR A 121 16.72 8.63 -26.29
N GLY A 122 15.45 9.02 -26.13
CA GLY A 122 14.32 8.30 -26.70
C GLY A 122 14.11 6.93 -26.06
N ASN A 123 12.97 6.31 -26.34
CA ASN A 123 12.75 4.89 -26.05
C ASN A 123 12.07 4.23 -27.26
N PRO A 124 12.73 3.28 -27.95
CA PRO A 124 12.12 2.60 -29.09
C PRO A 124 10.76 1.98 -28.70
N GLY A 125 9.67 2.52 -29.27
CA GLY A 125 8.31 2.01 -29.05
C GLY A 125 7.53 2.65 -27.88
N ARG A 126 8.06 3.67 -27.20
CA ARG A 126 7.33 4.48 -26.21
C ARG A 126 7.73 5.95 -26.28
N ASP A 127 7.00 6.71 -27.07
CA ASP A 127 7.12 8.17 -27.07
C ASP A 127 6.27 8.76 -25.94
N ILE A 128 6.92 9.54 -25.07
CA ILE A 128 6.22 10.28 -24.01
C ILE A 128 5.90 11.69 -24.50
N THR A 129 4.70 12.18 -24.19
CA THR A 129 4.31 13.57 -24.50
C THR A 129 4.51 14.47 -23.29
N VAL A 130 4.70 15.78 -23.54
CA VAL A 130 4.74 16.79 -22.46
C VAL A 130 3.41 16.79 -21.69
N ALA A 131 2.28 16.68 -22.39
CA ALA A 131 0.96 16.59 -21.77
C ALA A 131 0.84 15.37 -20.84
N GLN A 132 1.29 14.19 -21.29
CA GLN A 132 1.31 12.98 -20.46
C GLN A 132 2.20 13.16 -19.22
N THR A 133 3.36 13.80 -19.37
CA THR A 133 4.28 14.09 -18.26
C THR A 133 3.63 15.01 -17.22
N LEU A 134 2.92 16.05 -17.67
CA LEU A 134 2.20 16.97 -16.79
C LEU A 134 1.04 16.29 -16.04
N VAL A 135 0.29 15.41 -16.72
CA VAL A 135 -0.77 14.61 -16.06
C VAL A 135 -0.20 13.63 -15.04
N ASN A 136 0.94 13.00 -15.36
CA ASN A 136 1.64 12.14 -14.41
C ASN A 136 2.16 12.95 -13.21
N ALA A 137 2.63 14.19 -13.41
CA ALA A 137 3.09 15.06 -12.32
C ALA A 137 2.03 15.34 -11.24
N THR A 138 0.74 15.20 -11.56
CA THR A 138 -0.36 15.32 -10.60
C THR A 138 -0.80 13.99 -9.98
N MET A 139 -0.20 12.86 -10.38
CA MET A 139 -0.62 11.50 -10.04
C MET A 139 -2.09 11.18 -10.38
N MET A 140 -2.70 11.92 -11.33
CA MET A 140 -4.10 11.77 -11.73
C MET A 140 -4.27 10.95 -13.01
N GLN A 141 -3.19 10.39 -13.56
CA GLN A 141 -3.19 9.66 -14.82
C GLN A 141 -4.18 8.49 -14.83
N ARG A 142 -4.37 7.83 -13.69
CA ARG A 142 -5.34 6.74 -13.52
C ARG A 142 -6.80 7.22 -13.60
N PHE A 143 -7.10 8.45 -13.17
CA PHE A 143 -8.44 9.04 -13.34
C PHE A 143 -8.68 9.58 -14.74
N MET A 144 -7.63 10.07 -15.39
CA MET A 144 -7.69 10.62 -16.75
C MET A 144 -7.49 9.55 -17.83
N LEU A 145 -7.34 8.28 -17.45
CA LEU A 145 -7.06 7.15 -18.35
C LEU A 145 -5.83 7.39 -19.26
N VAL A 146 -4.84 8.09 -18.71
CA VAL A 146 -3.56 8.39 -19.37
C VAL A 146 -2.52 7.37 -18.91
N ASP A 147 -1.68 6.89 -19.84
CA ASP A 147 -0.63 5.93 -19.53
C ASP A 147 0.44 6.53 -18.60
N ASN A 148 1.01 5.68 -17.76
CA ASN A 148 2.10 6.09 -16.89
C ASN A 148 3.37 6.35 -17.70
N VAL A 149 4.10 7.42 -17.37
CA VAL A 149 5.45 7.68 -17.96
C VAL A 149 6.40 6.53 -17.64
N ASP A 150 6.30 5.99 -16.43
CA ASP A 150 7.01 4.79 -16.00
C ASP A 150 6.03 3.74 -15.47
N GLN A 151 6.26 2.47 -15.81
CA GLN A 151 5.47 1.35 -15.31
C GLN A 151 5.53 1.16 -13.80
N VAL A 152 6.40 1.82 -13.04
CA VAL A 152 6.35 1.72 -11.57
C VAL A 152 5.37 2.71 -10.91
N TYR A 153 4.93 3.76 -11.64
CA TYR A 153 4.17 4.87 -11.06
C TYR A 153 2.72 4.56 -10.69
N TRP A 154 2.14 3.47 -11.22
CA TRP A 154 0.76 3.09 -10.88
C TRP A 154 0.58 2.80 -9.39
N THR A 155 1.61 2.24 -8.73
CA THR A 155 1.57 1.90 -7.29
C THR A 155 1.38 3.12 -6.41
N LEU A 156 2.12 4.21 -6.70
CA LEU A 156 2.03 5.49 -6.00
C LEU A 156 0.69 6.19 -6.26
N ALA A 157 0.18 6.10 -7.49
CA ALA A 157 -1.12 6.67 -7.84
C ALA A 157 -2.25 6.00 -7.03
N ILE A 158 -2.22 4.67 -6.88
CA ILE A 158 -3.16 3.94 -6.01
C ILE A 158 -3.03 4.39 -4.56
N GLU A 159 -1.82 4.52 -4.06
CA GLU A 159 -1.59 4.97 -2.69
C GLU A 159 -2.18 6.37 -2.46
N LEU A 160 -2.02 7.29 -3.44
CA LEU A 160 -2.66 8.60 -3.45
C LEU A 160 -4.18 8.52 -3.42
N GLN A 161 -4.79 7.65 -4.22
CA GLN A 161 -6.24 7.45 -4.19
C GLN A 161 -6.73 7.05 -2.79
N PHE A 162 -6.00 6.14 -2.13
CA PHE A 162 -6.36 5.75 -0.76
C PHE A 162 -6.11 6.87 0.26
N TYR A 163 -5.06 7.69 0.10
CA TYR A 163 -4.90 8.91 0.89
C TYR A 163 -6.07 9.89 0.71
N LEU A 164 -6.58 10.05 -0.51
CA LEU A 164 -7.74 10.91 -0.78
C LEU A 164 -9.02 10.36 -0.14
N LEU A 165 -9.26 9.04 -0.21
CA LEU A 165 -10.41 8.39 0.43
C LEU A 165 -10.39 8.60 1.96
N MET A 166 -9.24 8.36 2.59
CA MET A 166 -9.08 8.55 4.03
C MET A 166 -9.14 10.03 4.44
N GLY A 167 -8.56 10.91 3.63
CA GLY A 167 -8.63 12.36 3.82
C GLY A 167 -10.06 12.90 3.73
N LEU A 168 -10.84 12.41 2.76
CA LEU A 168 -12.25 12.73 2.61
C LEU A 168 -13.07 12.24 3.81
N TYR A 169 -12.84 11.02 4.26
CA TYR A 169 -13.48 10.50 5.48
C TYR A 169 -13.17 11.40 6.69
N LEU A 170 -11.91 11.79 6.88
CA LEU A 170 -11.51 12.72 7.94
C LEU A 170 -12.17 14.08 7.80
N ALA A 171 -12.36 14.59 6.58
CA ALA A 171 -13.02 15.86 6.33
C ALA A 171 -14.51 15.80 6.74
N VAL A 172 -15.21 14.75 6.30
CA VAL A 172 -16.64 14.50 6.61
C VAL A 172 -16.86 14.32 8.11
N ARG A 173 -15.97 13.59 8.79
CA ARG A 173 -16.06 13.30 10.23
C ARG A 173 -15.32 14.32 11.10
N ARG A 174 -14.88 15.44 10.54
CA ARG A 174 -14.16 16.53 11.24
C ARG A 174 -13.00 16.02 12.10
N GLY A 175 -12.23 15.08 11.57
CA GLY A 175 -11.05 14.52 12.21
C GLY A 175 -11.30 13.34 13.15
N LYS A 176 -12.56 12.97 13.42
CA LYS A 176 -12.90 11.86 14.31
C LYS A 176 -13.01 10.56 13.52
N ILE A 177 -12.33 9.51 13.97
CA ILE A 177 -12.41 8.18 13.36
C ILE A 177 -13.20 7.26 14.27
N TYR A 178 -14.34 6.75 13.79
CA TYR A 178 -15.18 5.86 14.57
C TYR A 178 -14.90 4.40 14.22
N ARG A 179 -14.64 3.57 15.23
CA ARG A 179 -14.31 2.14 15.04
C ARG A 179 -15.35 1.39 14.22
N ARG A 180 -16.64 1.60 14.51
CA ARG A 180 -17.75 1.00 13.76
C ARG A 180 -17.77 1.41 12.30
N GLU A 181 -17.53 2.68 11.98
CA GLU A 181 -17.57 3.17 10.61
C GLU A 181 -16.43 2.62 9.78
N ILE A 182 -15.21 2.59 10.34
CA ILE A 182 -14.06 1.97 9.67
C ILE A 182 -14.29 0.47 9.47
N THR A 183 -14.84 -0.22 10.46
CA THR A 183 -15.16 -1.66 10.36
C THR A 183 -16.18 -1.93 9.24
N ILE A 184 -17.27 -1.15 9.18
CA ILE A 184 -18.27 -1.27 8.12
C ILE A 184 -17.67 -0.89 6.76
N GLY A 185 -16.89 0.20 6.72
CA GLY A 185 -16.19 0.66 5.52
C GLY A 185 -15.24 -0.40 4.95
N ILE A 186 -14.46 -1.05 5.80
CA ILE A 186 -13.58 -2.18 5.43
C ILE A 186 -14.38 -3.30 4.79
N PHE A 187 -15.47 -3.73 5.44
CA PHE A 187 -16.30 -4.82 4.93
C PHE A 187 -16.95 -4.45 3.59
N CYS A 188 -17.59 -3.29 3.51
CA CYS A 188 -18.24 -2.80 2.30
C CYS A 188 -17.25 -2.61 1.16
N TRP A 189 -16.08 -1.99 1.41
CA TRP A 189 -15.08 -1.73 0.38
C TRP A 189 -14.41 -3.01 -0.13
N THR A 190 -14.09 -3.94 0.77
CA THR A 190 -13.55 -5.26 0.39
C THR A 190 -14.58 -6.06 -0.40
N THR A 191 -15.84 -6.07 0.03
CA THR A 191 -16.93 -6.79 -0.66
C THR A 191 -17.17 -6.19 -2.04
N LEU A 192 -17.30 -4.87 -2.11
CA LEU A 192 -17.53 -4.15 -3.36
C LEU A 192 -16.37 -4.35 -4.34
N GLY A 193 -15.12 -4.25 -3.87
CA GLY A 193 -13.94 -4.51 -4.68
C GLY A 193 -13.94 -5.91 -5.27
N LEU A 194 -14.18 -6.94 -4.43
CA LEU A 194 -14.24 -8.33 -4.89
C LEU A 194 -15.38 -8.56 -5.90
N LEU A 195 -16.57 -8.00 -5.66
CA LEU A 195 -17.70 -8.13 -6.59
C LEU A 195 -17.41 -7.47 -7.94
N ILE A 196 -16.83 -6.26 -7.94
CA ILE A 196 -16.41 -5.57 -9.17
C ILE A 196 -15.41 -6.43 -9.94
N CYS A 197 -14.40 -6.96 -9.26
CA CYS A 197 -13.40 -7.84 -9.88
C CYS A 197 -14.04 -9.11 -10.47
N CYS A 198 -14.95 -9.76 -9.75
CA CYS A 198 -15.67 -10.94 -10.28
C CYS A 198 -16.51 -10.64 -11.53
N VAL A 199 -17.14 -9.47 -11.61
CA VAL A 199 -18.03 -9.09 -12.73
C VAL A 199 -17.24 -8.66 -13.96
N PHE A 200 -16.12 -7.97 -13.78
CA PHE A 200 -15.38 -7.33 -14.87
C PHE A 200 -14.10 -8.07 -15.30
N HIS A 201 -14.06 -9.38 -15.07
CA HIS A 201 -12.94 -10.25 -15.44
C HIS A 201 -12.90 -10.53 -16.97
N PRO A 202 -11.75 -10.55 -17.69
CA PRO A 202 -10.40 -9.97 -17.49
C PRO A 202 -10.21 -8.60 -18.18
N GLU A 203 -9.12 -7.88 -17.85
CA GLU A 203 -8.82 -6.51 -18.33
C GLU A 203 -8.96 -6.26 -19.84
N ALA A 204 -8.82 -7.31 -20.65
CA ALA A 204 -8.85 -7.27 -22.11
C ALA A 204 -10.19 -6.77 -22.70
N SER A 205 -11.30 -6.80 -21.95
CA SER A 205 -12.63 -6.37 -22.42
C SER A 205 -13.16 -5.10 -21.74
N LEU A 206 -12.36 -4.46 -20.89
CA LEU A 206 -12.81 -3.28 -20.15
C LEU A 206 -12.98 -2.07 -21.07
N THR A 207 -14.21 -1.60 -21.21
CA THR A 207 -14.55 -0.30 -21.79
C THR A 207 -14.13 0.83 -20.85
N GLY A 208 -14.04 2.08 -21.34
CA GLY A 208 -13.60 3.21 -20.52
C GLY A 208 -14.38 3.38 -19.21
N ALA A 209 -15.70 3.13 -19.23
CA ALA A 209 -16.55 3.22 -18.04
C ALA A 209 -16.24 2.13 -17.00
N SER A 210 -16.01 0.88 -17.42
CA SER A 210 -15.66 -0.20 -16.48
C SER A 210 -14.24 -0.02 -15.92
N LYS A 211 -13.29 0.49 -16.72
CA LYS A 211 -11.96 0.89 -16.20
C LYS A 211 -12.08 1.96 -15.12
N MET A 212 -12.88 3.01 -15.35
CA MET A 212 -13.09 4.06 -14.36
C MET A 212 -13.72 3.52 -13.06
N LEU A 213 -14.60 2.53 -13.13
CA LEU A 213 -15.18 1.91 -11.92
C LEU A 213 -14.15 1.10 -11.13
N VAL A 214 -13.41 0.21 -11.80
CA VAL A 214 -12.38 -0.63 -11.16
C VAL A 214 -11.29 0.26 -10.55
N TRP A 215 -10.80 1.23 -11.32
CA TRP A 215 -9.69 2.10 -10.92
C TRP A 215 -10.09 3.23 -9.99
N GLY A 216 -11.32 3.74 -10.08
CA GLY A 216 -11.80 4.83 -9.23
C GLY A 216 -12.03 4.40 -7.79
N VAL A 217 -12.49 3.15 -7.58
CA VAL A 217 -12.72 2.58 -6.24
C VAL A 217 -11.53 1.77 -5.74
N VAL A 218 -10.48 1.62 -6.54
CA VAL A 218 -9.30 0.77 -6.22
C VAL A 218 -9.71 -0.67 -5.92
N ALA A 219 -10.65 -1.20 -6.71
CA ALA A 219 -11.28 -2.51 -6.46
C ALA A 219 -10.25 -3.65 -6.38
N GLU A 220 -9.23 -3.61 -7.22
CA GLU A 220 -8.11 -4.57 -7.31
C GLU A 220 -7.30 -4.73 -6.01
N HIS A 221 -7.19 -3.69 -5.20
CA HIS A 221 -6.32 -3.69 -4.01
C HIS A 221 -7.03 -3.32 -2.71
N ALA A 222 -8.34 -3.04 -2.77
CA ALA A 222 -9.17 -2.71 -1.62
C ALA A 222 -9.00 -3.70 -0.46
N ALA A 223 -8.94 -5.01 -0.76
CA ALA A 223 -8.76 -6.07 0.23
C ALA A 223 -7.41 -5.99 0.96
N LEU A 224 -6.31 -5.66 0.25
CA LEU A 224 -4.96 -5.56 0.82
C LEU A 224 -4.84 -4.35 1.76
N PHE A 225 -5.32 -3.17 1.33
CA PHE A 225 -5.37 -1.98 2.18
C PHE A 225 -6.26 -2.19 3.41
N SER A 226 -7.42 -2.81 3.20
CA SER A 226 -8.35 -3.17 4.27
C SER A 226 -7.72 -4.12 5.28
N LEU A 227 -7.01 -5.15 4.81
CA LEU A 227 -6.29 -6.08 5.67
C LEU A 227 -5.24 -5.36 6.53
N GLY A 228 -4.49 -4.43 5.94
CA GLY A 228 -3.55 -3.56 6.67
C GLY A 228 -4.22 -2.78 7.80
N MET A 229 -5.39 -2.18 7.56
CA MET A 229 -6.17 -1.47 8.57
C MET A 229 -6.65 -2.39 9.69
N VAL A 230 -7.14 -3.59 9.35
CA VAL A 230 -7.55 -4.58 10.36
C VAL A 230 -6.35 -5.05 11.19
N PHE A 231 -5.18 -5.27 10.58
CA PHE A 231 -3.97 -5.61 11.31
C PHE A 231 -3.51 -4.48 12.23
N PHE A 232 -3.69 -3.22 11.85
CA PHE A 232 -3.47 -2.08 12.74
C PHE A 232 -4.37 -2.19 13.99
N MET A 233 -5.66 -2.42 13.82
CA MET A 233 -6.60 -2.59 14.92
C MET A 233 -6.23 -3.81 15.79
N TYR A 234 -5.92 -4.95 15.18
CA TYR A 234 -5.49 -6.16 15.87
C TYR A 234 -4.20 -5.95 16.68
N SER A 235 -3.24 -5.20 16.13
CA SER A 235 -1.94 -4.97 16.77
C SER A 235 -2.06 -4.22 18.11
N HIS A 236 -3.16 -3.50 18.32
CA HIS A 236 -3.45 -2.73 19.54
C HIS A 236 -4.50 -3.41 20.44
N ASP A 237 -5.62 -3.87 19.88
CA ASP A 237 -6.70 -4.52 20.63
C ASP A 237 -6.39 -5.98 21.01
N ARG A 238 -5.50 -6.65 20.25
CA ARG A 238 -5.22 -8.10 20.31
C ARG A 238 -6.46 -8.99 20.19
N ARG A 239 -7.55 -8.44 19.65
CA ARG A 239 -8.81 -9.16 19.39
C ARG A 239 -8.83 -9.65 17.96
N PHE A 240 -8.84 -10.97 17.81
CA PHE A 240 -9.07 -11.57 16.50
C PHE A 240 -10.50 -11.29 16.05
N THR A 241 -10.66 -10.75 14.84
CA THR A 241 -11.96 -10.45 14.23
C THR A 241 -12.13 -11.28 12.97
N TRP A 242 -13.38 -11.62 12.64
CA TRP A 242 -13.70 -12.34 11.40
C TRP A 242 -13.28 -11.58 10.13
N LEU A 243 -13.06 -10.26 10.22
CA LEU A 243 -12.57 -9.42 9.14
C LEU A 243 -11.15 -9.79 8.70
N MET A 244 -10.32 -10.32 9.61
CA MET A 244 -8.94 -10.70 9.29
C MET A 244 -8.88 -11.81 8.22
N PRO A 245 -9.46 -13.00 8.45
CA PRO A 245 -9.48 -14.05 7.44
C PRO A 245 -10.34 -13.66 6.23
N TYR A 246 -11.39 -12.85 6.41
CA TYR A 246 -12.21 -12.35 5.32
C TYR A 246 -11.41 -11.49 4.32
N CYS A 247 -10.70 -10.46 4.78
CA CYS A 247 -9.89 -9.61 3.90
C CYS A 247 -8.71 -10.39 3.27
N ALA A 248 -8.09 -11.31 4.02
CA ALA A 248 -7.00 -12.14 3.49
C ALA A 248 -7.49 -13.10 2.39
N ALA A 249 -8.65 -13.74 2.59
CA ALA A 249 -9.28 -14.58 1.57
C ALA A 249 -9.69 -13.76 0.35
N ALA A 250 -10.33 -12.61 0.55
CA ALA A 250 -10.72 -11.71 -0.55
C ALA A 250 -9.50 -11.25 -1.37
N ALA A 251 -8.39 -10.89 -0.72
CA ALA A 251 -7.15 -10.52 -1.41
C ALA A 251 -6.56 -11.67 -2.23
N SER A 252 -6.56 -12.89 -1.65
CA SER A 252 -6.04 -14.08 -2.33
C SER A 252 -6.91 -14.49 -3.51
N ILE A 253 -8.24 -14.41 -3.37
CA ILE A 253 -9.19 -14.65 -4.46
C ILE A 253 -9.01 -13.59 -5.55
N ASN A 254 -8.85 -12.32 -5.19
CA ASN A 254 -8.69 -11.27 -6.20
C ASN A 254 -7.41 -11.47 -7.04
N ALA A 255 -6.30 -11.85 -6.40
CA ALA A 255 -5.08 -12.17 -7.11
C ALA A 255 -5.17 -13.46 -7.95
N PHE A 256 -5.89 -14.47 -7.46
CA PHE A 256 -6.21 -15.67 -8.23
C PHE A 256 -6.98 -15.31 -9.51
N LEU A 257 -7.98 -14.45 -9.36
CA LEU A 257 -8.82 -14.00 -10.46
C LEU A 257 -7.96 -13.23 -11.47
N MET A 258 -7.28 -12.16 -11.03
CA MET A 258 -6.59 -11.21 -11.90
C MET A 258 -5.37 -11.77 -12.63
N HIS A 259 -4.66 -12.73 -12.03
CA HIS A 259 -3.42 -13.28 -12.60
C HIS A 259 -3.55 -14.78 -12.82
N ASP A 260 -3.28 -15.58 -11.79
CA ASP A 260 -3.35 -17.04 -11.83
C ASP A 260 -3.39 -17.64 -10.40
N SER A 261 -3.42 -18.97 -10.34
CA SER A 261 -3.44 -19.70 -9.07
C SER A 261 -2.18 -19.54 -8.22
N ALA A 262 -1.00 -19.39 -8.84
CA ALA A 262 0.26 -19.20 -8.14
C ALA A 262 0.30 -17.85 -7.44
N HIS A 263 -0.20 -16.78 -8.08
CA HIS A 263 -0.33 -15.46 -7.48
C HIS A 263 -1.29 -15.49 -6.30
N GLY A 264 -2.46 -16.11 -6.44
CA GLY A 264 -3.41 -16.28 -5.34
C GLY A 264 -2.81 -16.96 -4.10
N VAL A 265 -2.04 -18.03 -4.30
CA VAL A 265 -1.30 -18.70 -3.22
C VAL A 265 -0.19 -17.80 -2.64
N GLY A 266 0.55 -17.09 -3.49
CA GLY A 266 1.58 -16.14 -3.06
C GLY A 266 1.03 -15.05 -2.15
N VAL A 267 -0.13 -14.47 -2.48
CA VAL A 267 -0.81 -13.46 -1.66
C VAL A 267 -1.23 -14.03 -0.31
N ALA A 268 -1.79 -15.24 -0.30
CA ALA A 268 -2.19 -15.93 0.92
C ALA A 268 -0.97 -16.13 1.86
N ILE A 269 0.17 -16.53 1.30
CA ILE A 269 1.43 -16.68 2.04
C ILE A 269 1.87 -15.34 2.62
N ILE A 270 1.86 -14.24 1.84
CA ILE A 270 2.23 -12.92 2.34
C ILE A 270 1.30 -12.45 3.45
N CYS A 271 -0.01 -12.65 3.31
CA CYS A 271 -0.98 -12.32 4.34
C CYS A 271 -0.69 -13.08 5.64
N ALA A 272 -0.34 -14.36 5.55
CA ALA A 272 0.05 -15.19 6.68
C ALA A 272 1.38 -14.75 7.31
N VAL A 273 2.40 -14.44 6.50
CA VAL A 273 3.69 -13.92 6.96
C VAL A 273 3.51 -12.59 7.68
N PHE A 274 2.74 -11.67 7.11
CA PHE A 274 2.44 -10.39 7.73
C PHE A 274 1.69 -10.57 9.05
N PHE A 275 0.68 -11.46 9.09
CA PHE A 275 0.00 -11.80 10.33
C PHE A 275 0.96 -12.38 11.37
N ALA A 276 1.85 -13.29 11.00
CA ALA A 276 2.85 -13.86 11.90
C ALA A 276 3.78 -12.78 12.48
N VAL A 277 4.25 -11.84 11.66
CA VAL A 277 5.08 -10.71 12.11
C VAL A 277 4.32 -9.81 13.08
N ILE A 278 3.04 -9.54 12.84
CA ILE A 278 2.21 -8.72 13.75
C ILE A 278 1.85 -9.47 15.04
N TYR A 279 1.65 -10.78 14.93
CA TYR A 279 1.33 -11.68 16.04
C TYR A 279 2.52 -11.73 17.01
N VAL A 280 3.71 -12.03 16.50
CA VAL A 280 4.97 -12.04 17.26
C VAL A 280 5.26 -10.62 17.78
N ARG A 281 5.50 -10.49 19.09
CA ARG A 281 5.62 -9.17 19.73
C ARG A 281 6.88 -8.40 19.37
N HIS A 282 7.94 -9.09 18.96
CA HIS A 282 9.23 -8.49 18.65
C HIS A 282 9.99 -9.40 17.70
N VAL A 283 10.36 -8.90 16.52
CA VAL A 283 11.19 -9.64 15.55
C VAL A 283 12.54 -8.92 15.45
N PRO A 284 13.54 -9.28 16.27
CA PRO A 284 14.77 -8.49 16.41
C PRO A 284 15.54 -8.34 15.10
N PHE A 285 15.47 -9.33 14.20
CA PHE A 285 16.09 -9.28 12.88
C PHE A 285 15.48 -8.21 11.95
N LEU A 286 14.16 -8.00 12.03
CA LEU A 286 13.48 -6.93 11.28
C LEU A 286 13.65 -5.57 11.96
N ALA A 287 13.69 -5.54 13.30
CA ALA A 287 13.81 -4.32 14.08
C ALA A 287 15.25 -3.76 14.17
N ARG A 288 16.27 -4.59 13.97
CA ARG A 288 17.70 -4.23 14.07
C ARG A 288 18.49 -4.92 12.96
N GLY A 289 19.00 -4.15 12.01
CA GLY A 289 19.85 -4.70 10.93
C GLY A 289 19.85 -3.87 9.64
N PRO A 290 20.55 -4.34 8.59
CA PRO A 290 20.62 -3.66 7.30
C PRO A 290 19.26 -3.52 6.60
N LEU A 291 18.32 -4.43 6.86
CA LEU A 291 16.96 -4.36 6.33
C LEU A 291 16.15 -3.19 6.92
N HIS A 292 16.35 -2.86 8.21
CA HIS A 292 15.79 -1.67 8.82
C HIS A 292 16.39 -0.38 8.22
N ALA A 293 17.69 -0.40 7.91
CA ALA A 293 18.35 0.72 7.24
C ALA A 293 17.76 0.97 5.83
N LEU A 294 17.52 -0.10 5.06
CA LEU A 294 16.84 0.01 3.76
C LEU A 294 15.39 0.51 3.88
N GLY A 295 14.67 0.06 4.91
CA GLY A 295 13.34 0.57 5.25
C GLY A 295 13.31 2.06 5.59
N THR A 296 14.31 2.53 6.35
CA THR A 296 14.43 3.95 6.72
C THR A 296 14.87 4.83 5.55
N ILE A 297 15.63 4.31 4.59
CA ILE A 297 15.97 5.02 3.34
C ILE A 297 14.73 5.23 2.45
N SER A 298 13.69 4.41 2.61
CA SER A 298 12.41 4.59 1.89
C SER A 298 11.64 5.86 2.34
N TYR A 299 12.14 6.60 3.33
CA TYR A 299 11.62 7.92 3.70
C TYR A 299 12.38 9.03 2.95
N PRO A 300 11.67 10.04 2.42
CA PRO A 300 12.32 11.19 1.79
C PRO A 300 13.26 11.89 2.77
N CYS A 301 14.53 12.04 2.35
CA CYS A 301 15.62 12.62 3.13
C CYS A 301 15.47 14.15 3.38
N ILE A 302 14.42 14.79 2.86
CA ILE A 302 14.41 16.24 2.66
C ILE A 302 13.98 17.03 3.91
N TRP A 303 13.32 16.42 4.91
CA TRP A 303 12.95 17.12 6.16
C TRP A 303 13.25 16.26 7.39
N GLY A 304 14.38 16.55 8.04
CA GLY A 304 14.98 15.78 9.12
C GLY A 304 14.07 15.49 10.31
N THR A 305 14.41 14.40 11.03
CA THR A 305 14.06 13.90 12.39
C THR A 305 12.67 14.15 13.00
N ARG A 306 11.95 15.23 12.68
CA ARG A 306 10.57 15.49 13.11
C ARG A 306 9.52 14.66 12.36
N CYS A 307 9.84 14.10 11.19
CA CYS A 307 8.89 13.26 10.45
C CYS A 307 8.70 11.86 11.09
N LEU A 308 9.70 11.37 11.84
CA LEU A 308 9.57 10.19 12.72
C LEU A 308 8.47 10.39 13.78
N ALA A 309 8.21 11.64 14.18
CA ALA A 309 7.16 11.98 15.12
C ALA A 309 5.77 12.12 14.48
N ILE A 310 5.62 11.99 13.15
CA ILE A 310 4.33 12.13 12.43
C ILE A 310 3.86 10.82 11.81
N CYS A 311 4.74 9.84 11.56
CA CYS A 311 4.32 8.48 11.21
C CYS A 311 3.66 7.75 12.38
#